data_AF-A0A2G3JZW1-F1
#
_entry.id   AF-A0A2G3JZW1-F1
#
_cell.length_a   1.000
_cell.length_b   1.000
_cell.length_c   1.000
_cell.angle_alpha   90.00
_cell.angle_beta   90.00
_cell.angle_gamma   90.00
#
_symmetry.space_group_name_H-M   'P 1'
#
loop_
_entity.id
_entity.type
_entity.pdbx_description
1 polymer ?
#
loop_
_entity_poly.entity_id
_entity_poly.type
_entity_poly.pdbx_seq_one_letter_code
_entity_poly.pdbx_strand_id
1 'polypeptide(L)' 'MQYIGEDSPATAKEFGDELKAKTQGLAMFPLLGKPGRIHGLRELVTHANYIIIYRILKMTDTVEILRVKHAKQHRPT' A
#
# COMPACT_ATOMS: atom_id res chain seq x y z
N MET A 1 -18.96 -10.00 1.18
CA MET A 1 -18.25 -11.28 1.04
C MET A 1 -16.75 -11.01 1.10
N GLN A 2 -16.16 -11.15 2.29
CA GLN A 2 -14.71 -11.03 2.53
C GLN A 2 -14.04 -12.32 2.06
N TYR A 3 -13.13 -12.21 1.10
CA TYR A 3 -12.28 -13.33 0.68
C TYR A 3 -10.84 -12.85 0.65
N ILE A 4 -10.10 -13.18 1.71
CA ILE A 4 -8.64 -13.03 1.80
C ILE A 4 -8.13 -14.44 2.09
N GLY A 5 -7.34 -15.01 1.19
CA GLY A 5 -6.69 -16.29 1.45
C GLY A 5 -6.51 -17.17 0.23
N GLU A 6 -5.74 -16.70 -0.76
CA GLU A 6 -5.15 -17.58 -1.77
C GLU A 6 -3.65 -17.30 -1.98
N ASP A 7 -3.01 -16.59 -1.04
CA ASP A 7 -1.56 -16.66 -0.90
C ASP A 7 -1.27 -17.44 0.39
N SER A 8 -0.36 -18.40 0.29
CA SER A 8 0.04 -19.25 1.41
C SER A 8 0.27 -18.41 2.68
N PRO A 9 -0.28 -18.78 3.85
CA PRO A 9 -0.23 -17.97 5.08
C PRO A 9 1.18 -17.51 5.48
N ALA A 10 2.20 -18.32 5.15
CA ALA A 10 3.61 -17.99 5.37
C ALA A 10 4.10 -16.83 4.46
N THR A 11 3.80 -16.90 3.16
CA THR A 11 4.13 -15.85 2.19
C THR A 11 3.38 -14.56 2.51
N ALA A 12 2.14 -14.63 2.98
CA ALA A 12 1.35 -13.47 3.37
C ALA A 12 1.94 -12.70 4.57
N LYS A 13 2.55 -13.42 5.52
CA LYS A 13 3.19 -12.82 6.71
C LYS A 13 4.51 -12.13 6.34
N GLU A 14 5.40 -12.82 5.65
CA GLU A 14 6.67 -12.25 5.18
C GLU A 14 6.42 -11.04 4.27
N PHE A 15 5.43 -11.13 3.39
CA PHE A 15 5.01 -10.03 2.54
C PHE A 15 4.45 -8.84 3.35
N GLY A 16 3.66 -9.11 4.39
CA GLY A 16 3.16 -8.09 5.31
C GLY A 16 4.29 -7.36 6.04
N ASP A 17 5.31 -8.10 6.48
CA ASP A 17 6.49 -7.55 7.16
C ASP A 17 7.36 -6.71 6.20
N GLU A 18 7.56 -7.15 4.95
CA GLU A 18 8.25 -6.36 3.92
C GLU A 18 7.50 -5.06 3.58
N LEU A 19 6.18 -5.13 3.42
CA LEU A 19 5.35 -3.95 3.22
C LEU A 19 5.48 -2.98 4.39
N LYS A 20 5.44 -3.48 5.62
CA LYS A 20 5.57 -2.67 6.83
C LYS A 20 6.94 -1.98 6.89
N ALA A 21 8.01 -2.69 6.55
CA ALA A 21 9.34 -2.09 6.46
C ALA A 21 9.39 -0.98 5.40
N LYS A 22 8.74 -1.17 4.24
CA LYS A 22 8.69 -0.14 3.18
C LYS A 22 7.78 1.05 3.52
N THR A 23 6.72 0.85 4.31
CA THR A 23 5.85 1.95 4.74
C THR A 23 6.42 2.75 5.90
N GLN A 24 7.36 2.22 6.69
CA GLN A 24 8.04 2.99 7.74
C GLN A 24 8.71 4.26 7.20
N GLY A 25 9.27 4.21 5.99
CA GLY A 25 9.87 5.37 5.33
C GLY A 25 8.86 6.47 4.95
N LEU A 26 7.57 6.14 4.84
CA LEU A 26 6.53 7.12 4.50
C LEU A 26 6.28 8.11 5.65
N ALA A 27 6.59 7.75 6.90
CA ALA A 27 6.48 8.69 8.00
C ALA A 27 7.48 9.85 7.86
N MET A 28 8.72 9.56 7.43
CA MET A 28 9.74 10.59 7.18
C MET A 28 9.58 11.26 5.81
N PHE A 29 9.17 10.50 4.80
CA PHE A 29 9.11 10.97 3.42
C PHE A 29 7.74 10.68 2.80
N PRO A 30 6.67 11.35 3.28
CA PRO A 30 5.29 11.09 2.85
C PRO A 30 5.04 11.43 1.39
N LEU A 31 5.98 12.13 0.72
CA LEU A 31 5.88 12.52 -0.68
C LEU A 31 6.55 11.53 -1.66
N LEU A 32 7.11 10.42 -1.18
CA LEU A 32 7.78 9.40 -2.03
C LEU A 32 6.86 8.76 -3.07
N GLY A 33 5.57 8.63 -2.75
CA GLY A 33 4.58 8.08 -3.66
C GLY A 33 4.14 9.11 -4.70
N LYS A 34 3.83 8.66 -5.90
CA LYS A 34 3.34 9.53 -6.97
C LYS A 34 1.90 9.97 -6.66
N PRO A 35 1.46 11.17 -7.08
CA PRO A 35 0.05 11.53 -7.04
C PRO A 35 -0.80 10.46 -7.72
N GLY A 36 -1.81 9.96 -7.01
CA GLY A 36 -2.75 8.98 -7.54
C GLY A 36 -3.78 9.62 -8.47
N ARG A 37 -4.59 8.78 -9.11
CA ARG A 37 -5.67 9.26 -10.00
C ARG A 37 -6.77 10.03 -9.26
N ILE A 38 -6.97 9.71 -7.99
CA ILE A 38 -7.93 10.40 -7.12
C ILE A 38 -7.19 11.48 -6.35
N HIS A 39 -7.73 12.70 -6.36
CA HIS A 39 -7.14 13.84 -5.67
C HIS A 39 -6.92 13.54 -4.18
N GLY A 40 -5.74 13.91 -3.66
CA GLY A 40 -5.37 13.68 -2.27
C GLY A 40 -4.87 12.26 -1.96
N LEU A 41 -4.96 11.33 -2.91
CA LEU A 41 -4.34 10.01 -2.78
C LEU A 41 -2.97 9.97 -3.45
N ARG A 42 -2.12 9.09 -2.95
CA ARG A 42 -0.79 8.80 -3.48
C ARG A 42 -0.61 7.30 -3.65
N GLU A 43 0.19 6.95 -4.64
CA GLU A 43 0.50 5.58 -5.02
C GLU A 43 2.01 5.34 -4.82
N LEU A 44 2.36 4.40 -3.95
CA LEU A 44 3.73 3.93 -3.76
C LEU A 44 3.88 2.53 -4.33
N VAL A 45 4.76 2.37 -5.32
CA VAL A 45 5.14 1.06 -5.84
C VAL A 45 6.23 0.49 -4.94
N THR A 46 5.90 -0.52 -4.14
CA THR A 46 6.81 -1.09 -3.14
C THR A 46 7.55 -2.32 -3.64
N HIS A 47 6.95 -3.11 -4.53
CA HIS A 47 7.57 -4.26 -5.17
C HIS A 47 7.08 -4.36 -6.62
N ALA A 48 7.73 -5.19 -7.44
CA ALA A 48 7.42 -5.33 -8.88
C ALA A 48 5.94 -5.57 -9.18
N ASN A 49 5.19 -6.08 -8.20
CA ASN A 49 3.79 -6.41 -8.32
C ASN A 49 2.88 -5.76 -7.28
N TYR A 50 3.30 -4.78 -6.47
CA TYR A 50 2.43 -4.21 -5.43
C TYR A 50 2.43 -2.68 -5.39
N ILE A 51 1.24 -2.12 -5.24
CA ILE A 51 0.95 -0.69 -5.14
C ILE A 51 0.23 -0.42 -3.83
N ILE A 52 0.80 0.44 -3.01
CA ILE A 52 0.17 0.98 -1.82
C ILE A 52 -0.55 2.27 -2.18
N ILE A 53 -1.83 2.36 -1.87
CA ILE A 53 -2.62 3.58 -1.96
C ILE A 53 -2.71 4.17 -0.56
N TYR A 54 -2.28 5.41 -0.40
CA TYR A 54 -2.28 6.12 0.88
C TYR A 54 -2.65 7.60 0.71
N ARG A 55 -2.88 8.29 1.81
CA ARG A 55 -3.05 9.75 1.85
C ARG A 55 -2.26 10.36 2.99
N ILE A 56 -2.01 11.66 2.89
CA ILE A 56 -1.33 12.44 3.92
C ILE A 56 -2.38 13.29 4.63
N LEU A 57 -2.60 13.01 5.91
CA LEU A 57 -3.47 13.78 6.78
C LEU A 57 -2.67 14.94 7.38
N LYS A 58 -2.69 16.10 6.72
CA LYS A 58 -1.89 17.27 7.12
C LYS A 58 -2.20 17.76 8.54
N MET A 59 -3.44 17.61 9.02
CA MET A 59 -3.85 18.06 10.35
C MET A 59 -3.18 17.28 11.48
N THR A 60 -2.82 16.02 11.24
CA THR A 60 -2.24 15.11 12.24
C THR A 60 -0.83 14.66 11.87
N ASP A 61 -0.28 15.21 10.79
CA ASP A 61 0.99 14.82 10.17
C ASP A 61 1.13 13.29 10.02
N THR A 62 0.04 12.65 9.59
CA THR A 62 -0.05 11.18 9.54
C THR A 62 -0.17 10.69 8.10
N VAL A 63 0.51 9.58 7.80
CA VAL A 63 0.25 8.81 6.58
C VAL A 63 -0.75 7.71 6.87
N GLU A 64 -1.88 7.74 6.16
CA GLU A 64 -2.91 6.71 6.28
C GLU A 64 -2.88 5.80 5.04
N ILE A 65 -2.64 4.51 5.29
CA ILE A 65 -2.65 3.47 4.26
C ILE A 65 -4.10 3.02 4.03
N LEU A 66 -4.61 3.23 2.82
CA LEU A 66 -6.00 2.91 2.47
C LEU A 66 -6.14 1.51 1.88
N ARG A 67 -5.18 1.10 1.03
CA ARG A 67 -5.23 -0.19 0.35
C ARG A 67 -3.85 -0.63 -0.12
N VAL A 68 -3.63 -1.94 -0.16
CA VAL A 68 -2.53 -2.58 -0.90
C VAL A 68 -3.13 -3.36 -2.08
N LYS A 69 -2.62 -3.13 -3.29
CA LYS A 69 -3.07 -3.79 -4.52
C LYS A 69 -1.94 -4.59 -5.15
N HIS A 70 -2.25 -5.76 -5.70
CA HIS A 70 -1.32 -6.47 -6.59
C HIS A 70 -1.43 -5.88 -8.02
N ALA A 71 -0.38 -5.20 -8.49
CA ALA A 71 -0.30 -4.49 -9.77
C ALA A 71 -0.51 -5.41 -10.99
N LYS A 72 -0.09 -6.69 -10.91
CA LYS A 72 -0.20 -7.65 -12.01
C LYS A 72 -1.42 -8.56 -11.94
N GLN A 73 -2.22 -8.50 -10.87
CA GLN A 73 -3.37 -9.38 -10.71
C GLN A 73 -4.63 -8.51 -10.77
N HIS A 74 -5.31 -8.54 -11.92
CA HIS A 74 -6.67 -8.04 -12.03
C HIS A 74 -7.59 -9.11 -11.44
N ARG A 75 -7.97 -8.96 -10.17
CA ARG A 75 -9.10 -9.72 -9.64
C ARG A 75 -10.39 -8.99 -10.07
N PRO A 76 -11.33 -9.65 -10.76
CA PRO A 76 -12.64 -9.06 -11.01
C PRO A 76 -13.34 -8.85 -9.65
N THR A 77 -13.92 -7.66 -9.48
CA THR A 77 -14.85 -7.33 -8.38
C THR A 77 -16.15 -8.09 -8.52
#